data_AF-A0A4Y6AAX6-F1
#
_entry.id   AF-A0A4Y6AAX6-F1
#
_cell.length_a   1.000
_cell.length_b   1.000
_cell.length_c   1.000
_cell.angle_alpha   90.00
_cell.angle_beta   90.00
_cell.angle_gamma   90.00
#
_symmetry.space_group_name_H-M   'P 1'
#
loop_
_entity.id
_entity.type
_entity.pdbx_description
1 polymer ?
#
loop_
_entity_poly.entity_id
_entity_poly.type
_entity_poly.pdbx_seq_one_letter_code
_entity_poly.pdbx_strand_id
1 'polypeptide(L)' 'MTFNVVFSFDNENSRSTRIEAESARALIDEIKACKDWYEYEHNGSAVVINMQQVTSFKVKKR' A
#
# COMPACT_ATOMS: atom_id res chain seq x y z
N MET A 1 6.20 12.29 -3.88
CA MET A 1 6.64 12.18 -2.47
C MET A 1 6.54 10.73 -2.07
N THR A 2 7.51 10.21 -1.31
CA THR A 2 7.46 8.80 -0.89
C THR A 2 6.74 8.65 0.45
N PHE A 3 5.77 7.75 0.51
CA PHE A 3 5.03 7.40 1.72
C PHE A 3 5.37 5.97 2.12
N ASN A 4 5.45 5.72 3.42
CA ASN A 4 5.57 4.37 3.95
C ASN A 4 4.17 3.83 4.23
N VAL A 5 3.77 2.81 3.47
CA VAL A 5 2.47 2.14 3.61
C VAL A 5 2.68 0.81 4.29
N VAL A 6 1.89 0.54 5.32
CA VAL A 6 1.87 -0.75 6.01
C VAL A 6 0.53 -1.40 5.76
N PHE A 7 0.52 -2.51 5.05
CA PHE A 7 -0.63 -3.37 4.81
C PHE A 7 -0.65 -4.47 5.88
N SER A 8 -1.76 -4.58 6.61
CA SER A 8 -2.02 -5.63 7.58
C SER A 8 -2.97 -6.65 6.97
N PHE A 9 -2.68 -7.93 7.19
CA PHE A 9 -3.44 -9.07 6.69
C PHE A 9 -4.08 -9.82 7.87
N ASP A 10 -5.08 -10.65 7.57
CA ASP A 10 -5.86 -11.38 8.58
C ASP A 10 -5.00 -12.34 9.43
N ASN A 11 -3.92 -12.88 8.85
CA ASN A 11 -3.02 -13.84 9.50
C ASN A 11 -1.93 -13.19 10.38
N GLU A 12 -2.23 -12.05 11.03
CA GLU A 12 -1.29 -11.18 11.79
C GLU A 12 -0.05 -10.69 11.00
N ASN A 13 0.03 -11.01 9.71
CA ASN A 13 1.14 -10.61 8.87
C ASN A 13 1.00 -9.14 8.48
N SER A 14 2.13 -8.45 8.31
CA SER A 14 2.13 -7.09 7.78
C SER A 14 3.25 -6.89 6.77
N ARG A 15 2.95 -6.21 5.66
CA ARG A 15 3.94 -5.77 4.68
C ARG A 15 4.07 -4.26 4.75
N SER A 16 5.29 -3.79 4.95
CA SER A 16 5.63 -2.39 4.77
C SER A 16 6.26 -2.18 3.39
N THR A 17 5.83 -1.13 2.72
CA THR A 17 6.41 -0.71 1.43
C THR A 17 6.48 0.81 1.33
N ARG A 18 7.33 1.28 0.41
CA ARG A 18 7.47 2.68 0.03
C ARG A 18 6.76 2.88 -1.29
N ILE A 19 5.80 3.80 -1.32
CA ILE A 19 5.03 4.12 -2.51
C ILE A 19 5.16 5.61 -2.77
N GLU A 20 5.47 5.97 -4.01
CA GLU A 20 5.49 7.37 -4.43
C GLU A 20 4.09 7.82 -4.84
N ALA A 21 3.64 8.92 -4.26
CA ALA A 21 2.38 9.55 -4.60
C ALA A 21 2.48 11.08 -4.53
N GLU A 22 1.51 11.76 -5.13
CA GLU A 22 1.39 13.21 -5.07
C GLU A 22 1.10 13.70 -3.64
N SER A 23 0.19 13.01 -2.94
CA SER A 23 -0.18 13.32 -1.56
C SER A 23 -0.61 12.06 -0.79
N ALA A 24 -0.55 12.12 0.55
CA ALA A 24 -1.01 11.02 1.39
C ALA A 24 -2.50 10.71 1.15
N ARG A 25 -3.30 11.75 0.89
CA ARG A 25 -4.74 11.60 0.65
C ARG A 25 -5.03 10.92 -0.68
N ALA A 26 -4.36 11.34 -1.75
CA ALA A 26 -4.46 10.69 -3.06
C ALA A 26 -4.09 9.20 -2.97
N LEU A 27 -3.00 8.88 -2.27
CA LEU A 27 -2.59 7.50 -2.04
C LEU A 27 -3.61 6.68 -1.24
N ILE A 28 -4.20 7.26 -0.20
CA ILE A 28 -5.25 6.60 0.60
C ILE A 28 -6.49 6.33 -0.26
N ASP A 29 -6.93 7.30 -1.06
CA ASP A 29 -8.08 7.15 -1.96
C ASP A 29 -7.82 6.09 -3.03
N GLU A 30 -6.63 6.08 -3.64
CA GLU A 30 -6.22 5.08 -4.62
C GLU A 30 -6.22 3.66 -4.04
N ILE A 31 -5.58 3.47 -2.88
CA ILE A 31 -5.54 2.18 -2.19
C ILE A 31 -6.95 1.72 -1.79
N LYS A 32 -7.83 2.64 -1.35
CA LYS A 32 -9.23 2.30 -1.03
C LYS A 32 -10.07 1.96 -2.25
N ALA A 33 -9.79 2.57 -3.40
CA ALA A 33 -10.48 2.29 -4.64
C ALA A 33 -10.07 0.94 -5.24
N CYS A 34 -8.86 0.46 -4.92
CA CYS A 34 -8.35 -0.83 -5.36
C CYS A 34 -8.96 -2.01 -4.58
N LYS A 35 -9.73 -2.85 -5.26
CA LYS A 35 -10.44 -4.01 -4.66
C LYS A 35 -9.81 -5.36 -4.95
N ASP A 36 -8.86 -5.42 -5.88
CA ASP A 36 -8.22 -6.65 -6.36
C ASP A 36 -6.73 -6.63 -6.03
N TRP A 37 -5.88 -6.43 -7.03
CA TRP A 37 -4.43 -6.41 -6.88
C TRP A 37 -3.91 -4.99 -6.99
N TYR A 38 -3.23 -4.54 -5.95
CA TYR A 38 -2.54 -3.26 -5.93
C TYR A 38 -1.09 -3.46 -6.34
N GLU A 39 -0.71 -2.92 -7.50
CA GLU A 39 0.64 -2.95 -8.03
C GLU A 39 1.39 -1.66 -7.67
N TYR A 40 2.63 -1.80 -7.21
CA TYR A 40 3.53 -0.68 -6.95
C TYR A 40 4.97 -1.07 -7.24
N GLU A 41 5.80 -0.08 -7.52
CA GLU A 41 7.23 -0.29 -7.67
C GLU A 41 7.93 -0.24 -6.31
N HIS A 42 8.80 -1.23 -6.04
CA HIS A 42 9.65 -1.27 -4.87
C HIS A 42 11.07 -1.64 -5.29
N ASN A 43 12.03 -0.73 -5.08
CA ASN A 43 13.44 -0.91 -5.44
C ASN A 43 13.63 -1.38 -6.90
N GLY A 44 12.90 -0.80 -7.85
CA GLY A 44 12.99 -1.15 -9.27
C GLY A 44 12.36 -2.49 -9.65
N SER A 45 11.57 -3.09 -8.76
CA SER A 45 10.79 -4.30 -9.03
C SER A 45 9.30 -4.02 -8.85
N ALA A 46 8.48 -4.47 -9.80
CA ALA A 46 7.03 -4.44 -9.66
C ALA A 46 6.59 -5.47 -8.60
N VAL A 47 5.87 -5.00 -7.59
CA VAL A 47 5.33 -5.81 -6.51
C VAL A 47 3.82 -5.65 -6.50
N VAL A 48 3.12 -6.77 -6.32
CA VAL A 48 1.67 -6.80 -6.18
C VAL A 48 1.27 -7.17 -4.76
N ILE A 49 0.21 -6.54 -4.27
CA ILE A 49 -0.46 -6.86 -3.02
C ILE A 49 -1.90 -7.21 -3.33
N ASN A 50 -2.36 -8.37 -2.83
CA ASN A 50 -3.76 -8.72 -2.88
C ASN A 50 -4.54 -7.90 -1.83
N MET A 51 -5.30 -6.91 -2.29
CA MET A 51 -6.11 -6.03 -1.44
C MET A 51 -7.28 -6.77 -0.78
N GLN A 52 -7.74 -7.90 -1.33
CA GLN A 52 -8.78 -8.72 -0.71
C GLN A 52 -8.32 -9.38 0.60
N GLN A 53 -7.00 -9.58 0.77
CA GLN A 53 -6.43 -10.12 2.00
C GLN A 53 -6.04 -9.03 3.00
N VAL A 54 -6.06 -7.76 2.59
CA VAL A 54 -5.72 -6.62 3.44
C VAL A 54 -6.90 -6.31 4.35
N THR A 55 -6.71 -6.45 5.65
CA THR A 55 -7.72 -6.09 6.66
C THR A 55 -7.63 -4.63 7.08
N SER A 56 -6.43 -4.05 7.04
CA SER A 56 -6.20 -2.65 7.34
C SER A 56 -4.93 -2.16 6.67
N PHE A 57 -4.83 -0.85 6.44
CA PHE A 57 -3.59 -0.24 5.98
C PHE A 57 -3.34 1.09 6.70
N LYS A 58 -2.06 1.45 6.84
CA LYS A 58 -1.62 2.71 7.44
C LYS A 58 -0.63 3.40 6.52
N VAL A 59 -0.88 4.67 6.23
CA VAL A 59 0.03 5.52 5.45
C VAL A 59 0.73 6.47 6.40
N LYS A 60 2.07 6.42 6.42
CA LYS A 60 2.92 7.33 7.20
C LYS A 60 3.77 8.17 6.26
N LYS A 61 3.73 9.49 6.45
CA LYS A 61 4.68 10.40 5.81
C LYS A 61 6.03 10.23 6.48
N ARG A 62 7.10 10.11 5.68
CA ARG A 62 8.47 10.10 6.17
C ARG A 62 9.01 11.53 6.25
#